data_AF-A0A0E3M6Y7-F1
#
_entry.id   AF-A0A0E3M6Y7-F1
#
_cell.length_a   1.000
_cell.length_b   1.000
_cell.length_c   1.000
_cell.angle_alpha   90.00
_cell.angle_beta   90.00
_cell.angle_gamma   90.00
#
_symmetry.space_group_name_H-M   'P 1'
#
loop_
_entity.id
_entity.type
_entity.pdbx_description
1 polymer ?
#
loop_
_entity_poly.entity_id
_entity_poly.type
_entity_poly.pdbx_seq_one_letter_code
_entity_poly.pdbx_strand_id
1 'polypeptide(L)' 'MKSRGTYTEYPDINKVEFKSNNGSSIIVDCQYINGQAAMSIENTEKVARWAINNGNKLGYNLMEQVNKVKIIYNF' A
#
# COMPACT_ATOMS: atom_id res chain seq x y z
N MET A 1 20.13 -3.86 -8.88
CA MET A 1 18.78 -3.26 -8.69
C MET A 1 18.50 -3.23 -7.19
N LYS A 2 18.41 -2.05 -6.55
CA LYS A 2 18.11 -1.98 -5.11
C LYS A 2 16.60 -2.17 -4.91
N SER A 3 16.21 -3.39 -4.55
CA SER A 3 14.84 -3.75 -4.12
C SER A 3 14.35 -2.69 -3.13
N ARG A 4 13.19 -2.08 -3.39
CA ARG A 4 12.59 -1.02 -2.55
C ARG A 4 11.66 -1.61 -1.46
N GLY A 5 11.82 -2.89 -1.16
CA GLY A 5 10.93 -3.70 -0.33
C GLY A 5 10.31 -4.85 -1.11
N THR A 6 9.70 -5.79 -0.41
CA THR A 6 8.93 -6.92 -0.95
C THR A 6 7.47 -6.78 -0.54
N TYR A 7 6.57 -7.44 -1.26
CA TYR A 7 5.20 -7.64 -0.80
C TYR A 7 4.84 -9.12 -0.86
N THR A 8 3.99 -9.56 0.08
CA THR A 8 3.53 -10.95 0.20
C THR A 8 2.01 -10.94 0.33
N GLU A 9 1.34 -11.71 -0.52
CA GLU A 9 -0.11 -11.88 -0.52
C GLU A 9 -0.50 -13.07 0.36
N TYR A 10 -1.56 -12.90 1.16
CA TYR A 10 -2.19 -13.94 1.97
C TYR A 10 -3.66 -14.08 1.55
N PRO A 11 -3.97 -14.81 0.47
CA PRO A 11 -5.33 -14.93 -0.05
C PRO A 11 -6.33 -15.49 0.95
N ASP A 12 -5.94 -16.51 1.73
CA ASP A 12 -6.81 -17.20 2.69
C ASP A 12 -7.36 -16.30 3.80
N ILE A 13 -6.68 -15.19 4.08
CA ILE A 13 -7.05 -14.22 5.12
C ILE A 13 -7.24 -12.80 4.58
N ASN A 14 -7.29 -12.64 3.26
CA ASN A 14 -7.53 -11.36 2.59
C ASN A 14 -6.56 -10.25 3.01
N LYS A 15 -5.25 -10.55 3.11
CA LYS A 15 -4.23 -9.57 3.54
C LYS A 15 -3.04 -9.49 2.59
N VAL A 16 -2.34 -8.36 2.63
CA VAL A 16 -1.04 -8.16 1.99
C VAL A 16 -0.06 -7.58 3.00
N GLU A 17 1.11 -8.19 3.14
CA GLU A 17 2.24 -7.62 3.89
C GLU A 17 3.17 -6.88 2.94
N PHE A 18 3.55 -5.66 3.30
CA PHE A 18 4.63 -4.91 2.67
C PHE A 18 5.81 -4.85 3.63
N LYS A 19 7.01 -5.21 3.15
CA LYS A 19 8.22 -5.27 3.97
C LYS A 19 9.32 -4.43 3.36
N SER A 20 9.94 -3.58 4.17
CA SER A 20 11.09 -2.76 3.81
C SER A 20 12.39 -3.50 4.13
N ASN A 21 13.49 -3.10 3.49
CA ASN A 21 14.82 -3.70 3.69
C ASN A 21 15.39 -3.44 5.10
N ASN A 22 14.86 -2.45 5.82
CA ASN A 22 15.24 -2.17 7.22
C ASN A 22 14.47 -3.03 8.23
N GLY A 23 13.68 -4.01 7.77
CA GLY A 23 12.89 -4.90 8.62
C GLY A 23 11.53 -4.34 9.06
N SER A 24 11.20 -3.08 8.73
CA SER A 24 9.84 -2.56 8.94
C SER A 24 8.85 -3.28 8.04
N SER A 25 7.67 -3.60 8.54
CA SER A 25 6.56 -4.09 7.72
C SER A 25 5.23 -3.43 8.10
N ILE A 26 4.28 -3.50 7.18
CA ILE A 26 2.88 -3.15 7.39
C ILE A 26 2.01 -4.22 6.75
N ILE A 27 0.95 -4.63 7.43
CA ILE A 27 -0.05 -5.55 6.91
C ILE A 27 -1.35 -4.78 6.74
N VAL A 28 -1.97 -4.89 5.57
CA VAL A 28 -3.23 -4.25 5.25
C VAL A 28 -4.23 -5.25 4.68
N ASP A 29 -5.50 -4.98 4.91
CA ASP A 29 -6.59 -5.78 4.35
C ASP A 29 -6.74 -5.46 2.84
N CYS A 30 -7.09 -6.50 2.08
CA CYS A 30 -7.35 -6.44 0.65
C CYS A 30 -8.59 -7.28 0.30
N GLN A 31 -8.99 -7.22 -0.96
CA GLN A 31 -9.99 -8.10 -1.56
C GLN A 31 -9.40 -8.67 -2.84
N TYR A 32 -9.69 -9.93 -3.16
CA TYR A 32 -9.22 -10.52 -4.41
C TYR A 32 -10.31 -10.40 -5.48
N ILE A 33 -10.03 -9.58 -6.50
CA ILE A 33 -10.92 -9.36 -7.64
C ILE A 33 -10.22 -9.93 -8.86
N ASN A 34 -10.83 -10.93 -9.51
CA ASN A 34 -10.24 -11.63 -10.67
C ASN A 34 -8.81 -12.16 -10.41
N GLY A 35 -8.55 -12.64 -9.19
CA GLY A 35 -7.23 -13.15 -8.80
C GLY A 35 -6.18 -12.09 -8.50
N GLN A 36 -6.56 -10.80 -8.44
CA GLN A 36 -5.66 -9.71 -8.09
C GLN A 36 -6.06 -9.09 -6.75
N ALA A 37 -5.07 -8.85 -5.88
CA ALA A 37 -5.29 -8.13 -4.63
C ALA A 37 -5.61 -6.66 -4.91
N ALA A 38 -6.85 -6.27 -4.60
CA ALA A 38 -7.33 -4.90 -4.60
C ALA A 38 -7.40 -4.37 -3.16
N MET A 39 -7.03 -3.11 -2.94
CA MET A 39 -7.07 -2.49 -1.61
C MET A 39 -7.98 -1.27 -1.63
N SER A 40 -8.55 -0.93 -0.46
CA SER A 40 -9.26 0.34 -0.30
C SER A 40 -8.31 1.53 -0.45
N ILE A 41 -8.86 2.70 -0.77
CA ILE A 41 -8.08 3.96 -0.84
C ILE A 41 -7.39 4.24 0.51
N GLU A 42 -8.06 3.96 1.63
CA GLU A 42 -7.52 4.15 2.97
C GLU A 42 -6.31 3.26 3.25
N ASN A 43 -6.38 1.97 2.90
CA ASN A 43 -5.26 1.06 3.05
C ASN A 43 -4.11 1.41 2.10
N THR A 44 -4.45 1.87 0.89
CA THR A 44 -3.47 2.40 -0.07
C THR A 44 -2.74 3.62 0.51
N GLU A 45 -3.44 4.53 1.18
CA GLU A 45 -2.84 5.68 1.87
C GLU A 45 -1.92 5.24 3.03
N LYS A 46 -2.34 4.27 3.84
CA LYS A 46 -1.51 3.72 4.94
C LYS A 46 -0.19 3.17 4.39
N VAL A 47 -0.25 2.38 3.30
CA VAL A 47 0.95 1.84 2.63
C VAL A 47 1.82 2.97 2.08
N ALA A 48 1.22 3.99 1.46
CA ALA A 48 1.95 5.15 0.94
C ALA A 48 2.72 5.90 2.04
N ARG A 49 2.07 6.19 3.17
CA ARG A 49 2.70 6.84 4.34
C ARG A 49 3.80 5.98 4.94
N TRP A 50 3.54 4.69 5.13
CA TRP A 50 4.53 3.73 5.61
C TRP A 50 5.77 3.69 4.70
N ALA A 51 5.57 3.65 3.38
CA ALA A 51 6.65 3.62 2.40
C ALA A 51 7.50 4.91 2.46
N ILE A 52 6.86 6.09 2.56
CA ILE A 52 7.54 7.38 2.72
C ILE A 52 8.39 7.39 3.99
N ASN A 53 7.82 6.96 5.13
CA ASN A 53 8.51 6.93 6.42
C ASN A 53 9.72 5.97 6.43
N ASN A 54 9.72 4.98 5.54
CA ASN A 54 10.83 4.04 5.35
C ASN A 54 11.80 4.45 4.22
N GLY A 55 11.70 5.67 3.69
CA GLY A 55 12.59 6.19 2.64
C GLY A 55 12.31 5.64 1.24
N ASN A 56 11.18 4.95 1.03
CA ASN A 56 10.78 4.47 -0.28
C ASN A 56 10.01 5.56 -1.04
N LYS A 57 10.68 6.17 -2.02
CA LYS A 57 10.12 7.25 -2.86
C LYS A 57 8.86 6.86 -3.63
N LEU A 58 8.60 5.57 -3.85
CA LEU A 58 7.35 5.12 -4.49
C LEU A 58 6.11 5.44 -3.65
N GLY A 59 6.26 5.62 -2.33
CA GLY A 59 5.16 6.06 -1.47
C GLY A 59 4.60 7.44 -1.87
N TYR A 60 5.42 8.34 -2.42
CA TYR A 60 4.94 9.63 -2.94
C TYR A 60 4.05 9.47 -4.18
N ASN A 61 4.44 8.59 -5.11
CA ASN A 61 3.63 8.30 -6.30
C ASN A 61 2.28 7.69 -5.89
N LEU A 62 2.30 6.76 -4.92
CA LEU A 62 1.09 6.14 -4.42
C LEU A 62 0.17 7.16 -3.72
N MET A 63 0.75 8.05 -2.91
CA MET A 63 0.02 9.16 -2.27
C MET A 63 -0.61 10.11 -3.29
N GLU A 64 0.08 10.39 -4.41
CA GLU A 64 -0.47 11.21 -5.48
C GLU A 64 -1.71 10.56 -6.12
N GLN A 65 -1.67 9.25 -6.37
CA GLN A 65 -2.84 8.51 -6.88
C GLN A 65 -4.00 8.53 -5.88
N VAL A 66 -3.72 8.32 -4.59
CA VAL A 66 -4.73 8.43 -3.53
C VAL A 66 -5.39 9.82 -3.53
N ASN A 67 -4.60 10.89 -3.61
CA ASN A 67 -5.11 12.26 -3.62
C ASN A 67 -5.93 12.60 -4.86
N LYS A 68 -5.62 11.99 -6.02
CA LYS A 68 -6.41 12.15 -7.25
C LYS A 68 -7.78 11.49 -7.15
N VAL A 69 -7.88 10.36 -6.45
CA VAL A 69 -9.13 9.57 -6.34
C VAL A 69 -9.98 10.01 -5.15
N LYS A 70 -9.38 10.57 -4.08
CA LYS A 70 -10.12 11.18 -2.98
C LYS A 70 -10.91 12.40 -3.51
N ILE A 71 -12.18 12.18 -3.81
CA ILE A 71 -13.13 13.27 -4.00
C ILE A 71 -13.28 13.94 -2.64
N ILE A 72 -12.75 15.16 -2.51
CA ILE A 72 -13.04 16.01 -1.36
C ILE A 72 -14.47 16.51 -1.54
N TYR A 73 -15.44 15.77 -1.00
CA TYR A 73 -16.78 16.31 -0.77
C TYR A 73 -16.68 17.24 0.44
N ASN A 74 -16.48 18.54 0.19
CA ASN A 74 -16.65 19.56 1.21
C ASN A 74 -18.15 19.73 1.47
N PHE A 75 -18.59 19.44 2.70
CA PHE A 75 -19.84 19.97 3.27
C PHE A 75 -19.62 21.40 3.74
#